data_AF-A0A382WFX6-F1
#
_entry.id   AF-A0A382WFX6-F1
#
_cell.length_a   1.000
_cell.length_b   1.000
_cell.length_c   1.000
_cell.angle_alpha   90.00
_cell.angle_beta   90.00
_cell.angle_gamma   90.00
#
_symmetry.space_group_name_H-M   'P 1'
#
loop_
_entity.id
_entity.type
_entity.pdbx_description
1 polymer ?
#
loop_
_entity_poly.entity_id
_entity_poly.type
_entity_poly.pdbx_seq_one_letter_code
_entity_poly.pdbx_strand_id
1 'polypeptide(L)'
;LFGIEGYVNYSIAELDTCGLEKHEIFKELPQDIKKQRCQEIFGLGYVFDRVKQSTEVIHTNSDGFRGPEVTLEKPENAYRIFMVGGSTTYGDGIEDSGTMPFFLQQKFDEMDLGFNVQVINAGIPKAFSEGEVKLIKNRLLQYEPDLFVVYDGWNDSAYHQEGITDENKWLDRWKEICNLGKDEGFDVVVTIQPLTGTGNRVLTQQEYESYLLTKTEIKLTEVYPLYLEKLHALNDYCTITA
;
A
#
# COMPACT_ATOMS: atom_id res chain seq x y z
N LEU A 1 -14.60 8.95 5.01
CA LEU A 1 -14.59 8.04 6.19
C LEU A 1 -15.03 6.68 5.68
N PHE A 2 -14.38 5.61 6.13
CA PHE A 2 -14.32 4.28 5.52
C PHE A 2 -13.30 4.17 4.38
N GLY A 3 -12.02 4.20 4.76
CA GLY A 3 -10.98 3.57 3.95
C GLY A 3 -11.23 2.06 3.84
N ILE A 4 -10.49 1.41 2.94
CA ILE A 4 -10.59 -0.03 2.64
C ILE A 4 -10.54 -0.88 3.93
N GLU A 5 -9.77 -0.45 4.95
CA GLU A 5 -9.73 -1.11 6.27
C GLU A 5 -11.01 -1.04 7.08
N GLY A 6 -11.76 0.07 7.03
CA GLY A 6 -13.06 0.17 7.70
C GLY A 6 -14.08 -0.83 7.13
N TYR A 7 -13.98 -1.09 5.82
CA TYR A 7 -14.81 -2.07 5.14
C TYR A 7 -14.32 -3.51 5.39
N VAL A 8 -13.02 -3.74 5.39
CA VAL A 8 -12.40 -5.04 5.69
C VAL A 8 -12.70 -5.45 7.15
N ASN A 9 -12.59 -4.54 8.13
CA ASN A 9 -12.94 -4.84 9.52
C ASN A 9 -14.43 -5.16 9.73
N TYR A 10 -15.33 -4.46 9.04
CA TYR A 10 -16.77 -4.78 9.08
C TYR A 10 -17.06 -6.17 8.50
N SER A 11 -16.25 -6.60 7.52
CA SER A 11 -16.49 -7.84 6.78
C SER A 11 -15.74 -9.05 7.34
N ILE A 12 -14.63 -8.83 8.04
CA ILE A 12 -13.97 -9.86 8.86
C ILE A 12 -14.90 -10.32 9.98
N ALA A 13 -15.77 -9.45 10.50
CA ALA A 13 -16.80 -9.85 11.46
C ALA A 13 -17.82 -10.85 10.89
N GLU A 14 -17.93 -10.97 9.56
CA GLU A 14 -18.76 -11.97 8.87
C GLU A 14 -17.98 -13.22 8.41
N LEU A 15 -16.65 -13.22 8.52
CA LEU A 15 -15.75 -14.32 8.16
C LEU A 15 -15.48 -15.31 9.31
N ASP A 16 -16.33 -15.35 10.33
CA ASP A 16 -16.28 -16.40 11.37
C ASP A 16 -16.75 -17.78 10.85
N THR A 17 -17.17 -17.88 9.57
CA THR A 17 -17.57 -19.16 8.96
C THR A 17 -16.73 -19.48 7.72
N CYS A 18 -15.83 -20.46 7.83
CA CYS A 18 -15.08 -20.98 6.69
C CYS A 18 -16.06 -21.59 5.68
N GLY A 19 -16.29 -20.93 4.55
CA GLY A 19 -17.23 -21.38 3.50
C GLY A 19 -16.94 -22.78 2.94
N LEU A 20 -15.72 -23.30 3.13
CA LEU A 20 -15.31 -24.65 2.75
C LEU A 20 -16.02 -25.75 3.54
N GLU A 21 -16.47 -25.49 4.77
CA GLU A 21 -17.25 -26.46 5.56
C GLU A 21 -18.57 -26.83 4.88
N LYS A 22 -19.05 -25.98 3.96
CA LYS A 22 -20.29 -26.21 3.21
C LYS A 22 -20.09 -27.12 1.99
N HIS A 23 -18.85 -27.40 1.57
CA HIS A 23 -18.56 -28.20 0.38
C HIS A 23 -18.53 -29.70 0.70
N GLU A 24 -19.11 -30.55 -0.15
CA GLU A 24 -19.31 -31.99 0.13
C GLU A 24 -18.01 -32.74 0.45
N ILE A 25 -16.94 -32.43 -0.29
CA ILE A 25 -15.61 -33.04 -0.14
C ILE A 25 -15.02 -32.78 1.26
N PHE A 26 -15.42 -31.69 1.91
CA PHE A 26 -14.95 -31.33 3.24
C PHE A 26 -15.86 -31.84 4.35
N LYS A 27 -17.12 -32.23 4.09
CA LYS A 27 -18.07 -32.67 5.15
C LYS A 27 -17.53 -33.85 5.95
N GLU A 28 -16.84 -34.77 5.30
CA GLU A 28 -16.34 -36.03 5.90
C GLU A 28 -15.00 -35.90 6.62
N LEU A 29 -14.33 -34.74 6.54
CA LEU A 29 -13.07 -34.53 7.24
C LEU A 29 -13.28 -34.30 8.75
N PRO A 30 -12.35 -34.79 9.60
CA PRO A 30 -12.27 -34.41 11.00
C PRO A 30 -12.17 -32.89 11.19
N GLN A 31 -12.74 -32.36 12.28
CA GLN A 31 -12.90 -30.91 12.50
C GLN A 31 -11.56 -30.18 12.66
N ASP A 32 -10.56 -30.85 13.23
CA ASP A 32 -9.17 -30.40 13.34
C ASP A 32 -8.51 -30.27 11.96
N ILE A 33 -8.72 -31.23 11.07
CA ILE A 33 -8.22 -31.19 9.69
C ILE A 33 -8.96 -30.11 8.87
N LYS A 34 -10.28 -29.95 9.05
CA LYS A 34 -11.04 -28.84 8.44
C LYS A 34 -10.47 -27.49 8.84
N LYS A 35 -10.22 -27.29 10.14
CA LYS A 35 -9.64 -26.06 10.68
C LYS A 35 -8.24 -25.80 10.13
N GLN A 36 -7.38 -26.82 10.12
CA GLN A 36 -6.04 -26.73 9.56
C GLN A 36 -6.08 -26.39 8.05
N ARG A 37 -6.93 -27.05 7.27
CA ARG A 37 -7.08 -26.78 5.83
C ARG A 37 -7.66 -25.41 5.54
N CYS A 38 -8.62 -24.92 6.34
CA CYS A 38 -9.09 -23.54 6.24
C CYS A 38 -7.92 -22.57 6.50
N GLN A 39 -7.12 -22.80 7.56
CA GLN A 39 -5.96 -21.96 7.88
C GLN A 39 -4.87 -22.00 6.79
N GLU A 40 -4.59 -23.16 6.20
CA GLU A 40 -3.61 -23.36 5.13
C GLU A 40 -4.05 -22.78 3.77
N ILE A 41 -5.32 -22.99 3.38
CA ILE A 41 -5.87 -22.49 2.11
C ILE A 41 -6.01 -20.98 2.12
N PHE A 42 -6.39 -20.41 3.27
CA PHE A 42 -6.38 -18.97 3.39
C PHE A 42 -4.95 -18.43 3.37
N GLY A 43 -3.90 -19.13 3.84
CA GLY A 43 -2.53 -18.58 3.80
C GLY A 43 -2.40 -17.20 4.49
N LEU A 44 -3.42 -16.84 5.28
CA LEU A 44 -3.65 -15.55 5.88
C LEU A 44 -3.43 -15.68 7.40
N GLY A 45 -2.28 -16.25 7.80
CA GLY A 45 -1.88 -16.22 9.21
C GLY A 45 -1.90 -14.80 9.80
N TYR A 46 -1.82 -13.78 8.95
CA TYR A 46 -1.86 -12.36 9.30
C TYR A 46 -3.28 -11.74 9.41
N VAL A 47 -4.36 -12.39 8.94
CA VAL A 47 -5.71 -11.76 8.89
C VAL A 47 -6.58 -12.13 10.08
N PHE A 48 -6.29 -13.24 10.76
CA PHE A 48 -7.08 -13.70 11.90
C PHE A 48 -6.61 -13.18 13.25
N ASP A 49 -5.45 -12.52 13.31
CA ASP A 49 -5.16 -11.65 14.44
C ASP A 49 -6.14 -10.48 14.35
N ARG A 50 -7.20 -10.53 15.17
CA ARG A 50 -8.00 -9.35 15.43
C ARG A 50 -7.02 -8.29 15.93
N VAL A 51 -6.69 -7.32 15.07
CA VAL A 51 -6.12 -6.06 15.53
C VAL A 51 -7.09 -5.58 16.58
N LYS A 52 -6.65 -5.60 17.85
CA LYS A 52 -7.46 -5.04 18.93
C LYS A 52 -7.84 -3.65 18.47
N GLN A 53 -9.15 -3.39 18.43
CA GLN A 53 -9.66 -2.08 18.08
C GLN A 53 -8.92 -1.05 18.96
N SER A 54 -8.08 -0.28 18.28
CA SER A 54 -7.08 0.53 18.93
C SER A 54 -7.72 1.71 19.66
N THR A 55 -7.17 2.03 20.82
CA THR A 55 -7.29 3.36 21.39
C THR A 55 -6.44 4.32 20.54
N GLU A 56 -7.06 4.91 19.52
CA GLU A 56 -6.47 5.82 18.51
C GLU A 56 -5.27 6.64 19.02
N VAL A 57 -4.05 6.19 18.71
CA VAL A 57 -2.87 7.07 18.72
C VAL A 57 -2.36 7.13 17.29
N ILE A 58 -2.91 8.07 16.53
CA ILE A 58 -2.34 8.53 15.27
C ILE A 58 -1.31 9.59 15.65
N HIS A 59 -0.02 9.31 15.45
CA HIS A 59 1.03 10.27 15.71
C HIS A 59 1.57 10.82 14.39
N THR A 60 1.54 12.15 14.28
CA THR A 60 2.27 12.87 13.25
C THR A 60 3.41 13.60 13.93
N ASN A 61 4.64 13.37 13.47
CA ASN A 61 5.84 13.96 14.03
C ASN A 61 5.98 15.46 13.68
N SER A 62 7.00 16.12 14.22
CA SER A 62 7.22 17.56 14.02
C SER A 62 7.42 17.96 12.55
N ASP A 63 7.85 17.00 11.72
CA ASP A 63 8.01 17.17 10.28
C ASP A 63 6.74 16.79 9.48
N GLY A 64 5.66 16.38 10.11
CA GLY A 64 4.43 16.04 9.40
C GLY A 64 4.42 14.63 8.79
N PHE A 65 5.43 13.80 9.09
CA PHE A 65 5.39 12.38 8.76
C PHE A 65 4.60 11.63 9.81
N ARG A 66 4.00 10.50 9.42
CA ARG A 66 3.30 9.66 10.37
C ARG A 66 4.27 8.72 11.10
N GLY A 67 4.14 8.61 12.41
CA GLY A 67 5.02 7.83 13.27
C GLY A 67 6.06 8.68 14.02
N PRO A 68 7.18 8.09 14.47
CA PRO A 68 8.14 8.75 15.35
C PRO A 68 8.92 9.89 14.65
N GLU A 69 9.62 10.70 15.45
CA GLU A 69 10.53 11.73 14.95
C GLU A 69 11.65 11.14 14.09
N VAL A 70 12.00 11.87 13.01
CA VAL A 70 13.07 11.49 12.08
C VAL A 70 14.06 12.64 12.04
N THR A 71 15.34 12.36 12.29
CA THR A 71 16.38 13.38 12.21
C THR A 71 16.72 13.68 10.75
N LEU A 72 16.91 14.96 10.43
CA LEU A 72 17.36 15.37 9.10
C LEU A 72 18.70 14.72 8.76
N GLU A 73 19.68 14.87 9.65
CA GLU A 73 20.97 14.18 9.56
C GLU A 73 20.74 12.66 9.66
N LYS A 74 21.20 11.95 8.64
CA LYS A 74 21.10 10.50 8.54
C LYS A 74 22.20 9.86 9.41
N PRO A 75 21.85 8.94 10.33
CA PRO A 75 22.86 8.21 11.08
C PRO A 75 23.80 7.41 10.15
N GLU A 76 25.11 7.37 10.47
CA GLU A 76 26.14 6.75 9.61
C GLU A 76 25.88 5.27 9.24
N ASN A 77 25.13 4.54 10.07
CA ASN A 77 24.77 3.13 9.84
C ASN A 77 23.26 2.93 9.65
N ALA A 78 22.61 3.87 8.95
CA ALA A 78 21.18 3.80 8.64
C ALA A 78 20.91 3.70 7.13
N TYR A 79 19.92 2.89 6.76
CA TYR A 79 19.32 2.82 5.44
C TYR A 79 17.90 3.39 5.51
N ARG A 80 17.62 4.46 4.79
CA ARG A 80 16.42 5.28 4.92
C ARG A 80 15.46 5.06 3.76
N ILE A 81 14.30 4.49 4.08
CA ILE A 81 13.22 4.18 3.15
C ILE A 81 12.07 5.15 3.39
N PHE A 82 11.65 5.88 2.36
CA PHE A 82 10.43 6.67 2.39
C PHE A 82 9.31 5.93 1.67
N MET A 83 8.23 5.66 2.40
CA MET A 83 6.98 5.15 1.85
C MET A 83 6.12 6.34 1.41
N VAL A 84 5.91 6.48 0.10
CA VAL A 84 5.19 7.59 -0.53
C VAL A 84 3.87 7.09 -1.10
N GLY A 85 2.80 7.87 -0.95
CA GLY A 85 1.50 7.55 -1.53
C GLY A 85 0.35 8.31 -0.86
N GLY A 86 -0.87 7.86 -1.16
CA GLY A 86 -2.10 8.45 -0.64
C GLY A 86 -2.49 8.05 0.79
N SER A 87 -3.80 8.05 1.04
CA SER A 87 -4.42 7.67 2.31
C SER A 87 -4.13 6.22 2.74
N THR A 88 -3.87 5.32 1.80
CA THR A 88 -3.53 3.93 2.06
C THR A 88 -2.12 3.77 2.63
N THR A 89 -1.16 4.54 2.12
CA THR A 89 0.20 4.62 2.70
C THR A 89 0.16 5.31 4.06
N TYR A 90 -0.60 6.40 4.17
CA TYR A 90 -0.80 7.08 5.44
C TYR A 90 -1.45 6.15 6.49
N GLY A 91 -2.39 5.30 6.10
CA GLY A 91 -3.17 4.44 7.01
C GLY A 91 -4.41 5.13 7.57
N ASP A 92 -5.20 5.78 6.71
CA ASP A 92 -6.44 6.48 7.13
C ASP A 92 -7.40 5.53 7.88
N GLY A 93 -7.69 5.86 9.14
CA GLY A 93 -8.66 5.15 9.96
C GLY A 93 -8.10 4.00 10.81
N ILE A 94 -6.77 3.87 10.88
CA ILE A 94 -6.08 2.94 11.79
C ILE A 94 -5.05 3.65 12.66
N GLU A 95 -4.57 2.99 13.70
CA GLU A 95 -3.43 3.45 14.52
C GLU A 95 -2.10 3.26 13.80
N ASP A 96 -1.03 3.86 14.32
CA ASP A 96 0.30 3.78 13.71
C ASP A 96 0.80 2.34 13.55
N SER A 97 0.53 1.47 14.53
CA SER A 97 0.89 0.05 14.48
C SER A 97 0.09 -0.78 13.48
N GLY A 98 -0.95 -0.21 12.85
CA GLY A 98 -1.67 -0.86 11.76
C GLY A 98 -1.10 -0.52 10.37
N THR A 99 -0.19 0.46 10.28
CA THR A 99 0.19 1.01 8.97
C THR A 99 1.14 0.07 8.22
N MET A 100 1.05 0.03 6.89
CA MET A 100 1.99 -0.74 6.06
C MET A 100 3.45 -0.36 6.33
N PRO A 101 3.84 0.93 6.44
CA PRO A 101 5.20 1.31 6.82
C PRO A 101 5.64 0.79 8.20
N PHE A 102 4.73 0.71 9.17
CA PHE A 102 5.04 0.14 10.48
C PHE A 102 5.36 -1.36 10.40
N PHE A 103 4.55 -2.15 9.69
CA PHE A 103 4.84 -3.57 9.50
C PHE A 103 6.13 -3.80 8.72
N LEU A 104 6.45 -2.92 7.77
CA LEU A 104 7.72 -2.98 7.04
C LEU A 104 8.91 -2.69 7.97
N GLN A 105 8.81 -1.69 8.84
CA GLN A 105 9.82 -1.42 9.87
C GLN A 105 10.04 -2.65 10.76
N GLN A 106 8.96 -3.24 11.29
CA GLN A 106 9.06 -4.44 12.15
C GLN A 106 9.77 -5.59 11.45
N LYS A 107 9.49 -5.81 10.15
CA LYS A 107 10.17 -6.84 9.38
C LYS A 107 11.67 -6.61 9.28
N PHE A 108 12.11 -5.36 9.12
CA PHE A 108 13.54 -5.05 9.08
C PHE A 108 14.20 -5.10 10.47
N ASP A 109 13.47 -4.72 11.53
CA ASP A 109 13.96 -4.82 12.92
C ASP A 109 14.25 -6.28 13.33
N GLU A 110 13.54 -7.24 12.74
CA GLU A 110 13.74 -8.68 12.95
C GLU A 110 14.92 -9.26 12.14
N MET A 111 15.49 -8.50 11.20
CA MET A 111 16.59 -8.96 10.33
C MET A 111 17.95 -8.50 10.84
N ASP A 112 18.94 -9.40 10.79
CA ASP A 112 20.34 -9.04 11.06
C ASP A 112 21.04 -8.60 9.77
N LEU A 113 20.88 -7.31 9.42
CA LEU A 113 21.42 -6.72 8.19
C LEU A 113 22.79 -6.06 8.38
N GLY A 114 23.25 -5.90 9.63
CA GLY A 114 24.47 -5.14 9.96
C GLY A 114 24.32 -3.62 9.90
N PHE A 115 23.15 -3.11 9.51
CA PHE A 115 22.76 -1.69 9.52
C PHE A 115 21.31 -1.54 9.97
N ASN A 116 20.94 -0.33 10.41
CA ASN A 116 19.58 -0.02 10.84
C ASN A 116 18.74 0.44 9.66
N VAL A 117 17.55 -0.11 9.46
CA VAL A 117 16.61 0.41 8.47
C VAL A 117 15.65 1.39 9.14
N GLN A 118 15.46 2.56 8.54
CA GLN A 118 14.44 3.52 8.94
C GLN A 118 13.37 3.58 7.85
N VAL A 119 12.15 3.16 8.17
CA VAL A 119 10.98 3.27 7.28
C VAL A 119 10.14 4.46 7.72
N ILE A 120 10.05 5.48 6.87
CA ILE A 120 9.31 6.72 7.13
C ILE A 120 8.00 6.70 6.34
N ASN A 121 6.89 6.90 7.04
CA ASN A 121 5.58 7.07 6.42
C ASN A 121 5.39 8.53 5.97
N ALA A 122 5.60 8.77 4.68
CA ALA A 122 5.35 10.05 4.01
C ALA A 122 4.02 10.04 3.22
N GLY A 123 3.09 9.15 3.56
CA GLY A 123 1.77 9.11 2.96
C GLY A 123 0.98 10.37 3.28
N ILE A 124 0.22 10.88 2.30
CA ILE A 124 -0.64 12.05 2.47
C ILE A 124 -2.05 11.70 1.96
N PRO A 125 -3.11 11.82 2.78
CA PRO A 125 -4.46 11.55 2.32
C PRO A 125 -4.83 12.32 1.05
N LYS A 126 -5.41 11.61 0.07
CA LYS A 126 -5.77 12.12 -1.27
C LYS A 126 -4.62 12.59 -2.16
N ALA A 127 -3.35 12.42 -1.75
CA ALA A 127 -2.23 12.76 -2.61
C ALA A 127 -2.20 11.87 -3.86
N PHE A 128 -1.69 12.45 -4.93
CA PHE A 128 -1.48 11.81 -6.22
C PHE A 128 -0.12 12.29 -6.75
N SER A 129 0.38 11.66 -7.81
CA SER A 129 1.77 11.79 -8.28
C SER A 129 2.29 13.22 -8.41
N GLU A 130 1.46 14.22 -8.74
CA GLU A 130 1.91 15.62 -8.80
C GLU A 130 2.38 16.16 -7.45
N GLY A 131 1.60 15.94 -6.39
CA GLY A 131 1.93 16.39 -5.04
C GLY A 131 3.09 15.59 -4.45
N GLU A 132 3.15 14.30 -4.75
CA GLU A 132 4.15 13.36 -4.25
C GLU A 132 5.54 13.64 -4.83
N VAL A 133 5.65 13.87 -6.14
CA VAL A 133 6.93 14.27 -6.78
C VAL A 133 7.42 15.62 -6.23
N LYS A 134 6.50 16.58 -5.97
CA LYS A 134 6.86 17.84 -5.32
C LYS A 134 7.34 17.64 -3.88
N LEU A 135 6.73 16.73 -3.13
CA LEU A 135 7.15 16.39 -1.77
C LEU A 135 8.57 15.79 -1.78
N ILE A 136 8.84 14.84 -2.68
CA ILE A 136 10.17 14.23 -2.84
C ILE A 136 11.20 15.32 -3.10
N LYS A 137 11.05 16.07 -4.20
CA LYS A 137 12.06 17.03 -4.67
C LYS A 137 12.31 18.18 -3.70
N ASN A 138 11.27 18.69 -3.06
CA ASN A 138 11.38 19.89 -2.24
C ASN A 138 11.71 19.57 -0.78
N ARG A 139 11.51 18.33 -0.34
CA ARG A 139 11.60 17.99 1.09
C ARG A 139 12.32 16.68 1.37
N LEU A 140 11.89 15.56 0.80
CA LEU A 140 12.38 14.25 1.24
C LEU A 140 13.86 14.02 0.90
N LEU A 141 14.35 14.62 -0.19
CA LEU A 141 15.78 14.52 -0.56
C LEU A 141 16.72 15.11 0.50
N GLN A 142 16.26 16.07 1.30
CA GLN A 142 17.07 16.66 2.39
C GLN A 142 17.36 15.65 3.52
N TYR A 143 16.62 14.54 3.57
CA TYR A 143 16.82 13.45 4.51
C TYR A 143 17.74 12.36 3.94
N GLU A 144 18.47 12.58 2.85
CA GLU A 144 19.42 11.59 2.30
C GLU A 144 18.81 10.17 2.15
N PRO A 145 17.65 10.04 1.48
CA PRO A 145 16.97 8.76 1.30
C PRO A 145 17.85 7.77 0.53
N ASP A 146 17.79 6.49 0.88
CA ASP A 146 18.37 5.43 0.05
C ASP A 146 17.34 4.82 -0.90
N LEU A 147 16.06 4.85 -0.51
CA LEU A 147 14.99 4.22 -1.26
C LEU A 147 13.66 4.97 -1.10
N PHE A 148 12.99 5.21 -2.22
CA PHE A 148 11.57 5.52 -2.25
C PHE A 148 10.76 4.29 -2.64
N VAL A 149 9.76 3.94 -1.83
CA VAL A 149 8.72 2.97 -2.18
C VAL A 149 7.42 3.74 -2.41
N VAL A 150 7.01 3.81 -3.68
CA VAL A 150 5.85 4.56 -4.14
C VAL A 150 4.68 3.61 -4.29
N TYR A 151 3.60 3.85 -3.54
CA TYR A 151 2.35 3.08 -3.58
C TYR A 151 1.18 3.96 -4.05
N ASP A 152 0.99 4.02 -5.37
CA ASP A 152 0.20 5.08 -6.05
C ASP A 152 -0.73 4.51 -7.15
N GLY A 153 -1.39 5.37 -7.92
CA GLY A 153 -2.23 5.05 -9.07
C GLY A 153 -3.73 5.23 -8.81
N TRP A 154 -4.21 5.04 -7.57
CA TRP A 154 -5.64 5.20 -7.24
C TRP A 154 -6.11 6.64 -7.43
N ASN A 155 -5.48 7.60 -6.75
CA ASN A 155 -5.92 8.99 -6.81
C ASN A 155 -5.66 9.60 -8.19
N ASP A 156 -4.54 9.26 -8.85
CA ASP A 156 -4.31 9.66 -10.24
C ASP A 156 -5.41 9.18 -11.19
N SER A 157 -5.82 7.91 -11.07
CA SER A 157 -6.88 7.37 -11.93
C SER A 157 -8.25 8.02 -11.68
N ALA A 158 -8.54 8.42 -10.43
CA ALA A 158 -9.73 9.19 -10.10
C ALA A 158 -9.66 10.60 -10.70
N TYR A 159 -8.54 11.31 -10.50
CA TYR A 159 -8.33 12.66 -11.03
C TYR A 159 -8.20 12.70 -12.56
N HIS A 160 -7.83 11.60 -13.20
CA HIS A 160 -7.86 11.47 -14.65
C HIS A 160 -9.30 11.55 -15.17
N GLN A 161 -10.28 10.93 -14.51
CA GLN A 161 -11.69 11.07 -14.90
C GLN A 161 -12.21 12.51 -14.80
N GLU A 162 -11.61 13.30 -13.91
CA GLU A 162 -11.89 14.73 -13.73
C GLU A 162 -11.11 15.62 -14.72
N GLY A 163 -10.21 15.05 -15.53
CA GLY A 163 -9.38 15.78 -16.49
C GLY A 163 -8.22 16.57 -15.87
N ILE A 164 -7.89 16.32 -14.60
CA ILE A 164 -6.82 17.01 -13.85
C ILE A 164 -5.44 16.43 -14.20
N THR A 165 -5.35 15.10 -14.31
CA THR A 165 -4.13 14.36 -14.66
C THR A 165 -4.44 13.35 -15.75
N ASP A 166 -3.44 12.59 -16.18
CA ASP A 166 -3.58 11.45 -17.09
C ASP A 166 -2.44 10.47 -16.85
N GLU A 167 -2.51 9.30 -17.48
CA GLU A 167 -1.54 8.22 -17.30
C GLU A 167 -0.14 8.60 -17.83
N ASN A 168 -0.06 9.49 -18.83
CA ASN A 168 1.23 9.91 -19.39
C ASN A 168 1.91 10.90 -18.46
N LYS A 169 1.16 11.82 -17.84
CA LYS A 169 1.69 12.68 -16.77
C LYS A 169 2.17 11.87 -15.58
N TRP A 170 1.43 10.83 -15.20
CA TRP A 170 1.86 9.92 -14.13
C TRP A 170 3.17 9.20 -14.49
N LEU A 171 3.28 8.66 -15.72
CA LEU A 171 4.51 8.08 -16.24
C LEU A 171 5.67 9.07 -16.19
N ASP A 172 5.46 10.28 -16.73
CA ASP A 172 6.51 11.30 -16.82
C ASP A 172 7.03 11.72 -15.45
N ARG A 173 6.12 11.86 -14.46
CA ARG A 173 6.46 12.21 -13.07
C ARG A 173 7.29 11.13 -12.39
N TRP A 174 6.88 9.86 -12.47
CA TRP A 174 7.66 8.80 -11.84
C TRP A 174 8.96 8.51 -12.58
N LYS A 175 8.96 8.63 -13.90
CA LYS A 175 10.19 8.59 -14.70
C LYS A 175 11.15 9.70 -14.31
N GLU A 176 10.67 10.91 -14.04
CA GLU A 176 11.49 12.02 -13.53
C GLU A 176 12.18 11.62 -12.21
N ILE A 177 11.44 11.13 -11.23
CA ILE A 177 12.00 10.71 -9.94
C ILE A 177 12.97 9.53 -10.09
N CYS A 178 12.66 8.54 -10.93
CA CYS A 178 13.54 7.41 -11.16
C CYS A 178 14.87 7.81 -11.83
N ASN A 179 14.84 8.79 -12.74
CA ASN A 179 16.08 9.35 -13.30
C ASN A 179 16.83 10.18 -12.26
N LEU A 180 16.12 10.96 -11.45
CA LEU A 180 16.74 11.71 -10.35
C LEU A 180 17.44 10.78 -9.35
N GLY A 181 16.87 9.61 -9.06
CA GLY A 181 17.50 8.59 -8.22
C GLY A 181 18.81 8.07 -8.77
N LYS A 182 18.91 7.90 -10.10
CA LYS A 182 20.17 7.53 -10.77
C LYS A 182 21.24 8.63 -10.64
N ASP A 183 20.83 9.89 -10.67
CA ASP A 183 21.74 11.04 -10.59
C ASP A 183 22.20 11.33 -9.15
N GLU A 184 21.31 11.18 -8.17
CA GLU A 184 21.56 11.50 -6.75
C GLU A 184 21.92 10.28 -5.88
N GLY A 185 21.80 9.06 -6.40
CA GLY A 185 22.25 7.84 -5.74
C GLY A 185 21.23 7.20 -4.79
N PHE A 186 19.92 7.29 -5.10
CA PHE A 186 18.85 6.60 -4.38
C PHE A 186 18.02 5.71 -5.30
N ASP A 187 17.47 4.64 -4.75
CA ASP A 187 16.62 3.70 -5.45
C ASP A 187 15.15 4.13 -5.45
N VAL A 188 14.41 3.70 -6.47
CA VAL A 188 12.97 3.95 -6.57
C VAL A 188 12.25 2.67 -6.97
N VAL A 189 11.33 2.25 -6.11
CA VAL A 189 10.38 1.17 -6.36
C VAL A 189 9.01 1.80 -6.57
N VAL A 190 8.41 1.59 -7.74
CA VAL A 190 7.06 2.07 -8.03
C VAL A 190 6.09 0.89 -8.07
N THR A 191 5.00 0.98 -7.34
CA THR A 191 3.93 0.00 -7.37
C THR A 191 2.56 0.66 -7.46
N ILE A 192 1.65 -0.04 -8.13
CA ILE A 192 0.27 0.39 -8.31
C ILE A 192 -0.61 -0.30 -7.27
N GLN A 193 -1.50 0.46 -6.63
CA GLN A 193 -2.38 -0.05 -5.59
C GLN A 193 -3.30 -1.18 -6.14
N PRO A 194 -3.26 -2.41 -5.61
CA PRO A 194 -4.21 -3.43 -6.04
C PRO A 194 -5.65 -2.99 -5.73
N LEU A 195 -6.49 -2.90 -6.76
CA LEU A 195 -7.90 -2.59 -6.62
C LEU A 195 -8.77 -3.81 -6.80
N THR A 196 -9.87 -3.86 -6.07
CA THR A 196 -10.89 -4.89 -6.26
C THR A 196 -11.43 -4.86 -7.68
N GLY A 197 -11.34 -6.00 -8.37
CA GLY A 197 -11.74 -6.13 -9.78
C GLY A 197 -10.62 -5.85 -10.79
N THR A 198 -9.38 -5.64 -10.32
CA THR A 198 -8.18 -5.56 -11.17
C THR A 198 -7.31 -6.80 -11.03
N GLY A 199 -6.52 -7.09 -12.07
CA GLY A 199 -5.69 -8.30 -12.15
C GLY A 199 -6.49 -9.58 -12.42
N ASN A 200 -5.83 -10.73 -12.23
CA ASN A 200 -6.40 -12.07 -12.49
C ASN A 200 -6.95 -12.76 -11.22
N ARG A 201 -7.12 -12.01 -10.13
CA ARG A 201 -7.60 -12.56 -8.86
C ARG A 201 -9.11 -12.82 -8.93
N VAL A 202 -9.52 -14.03 -8.55
CA VAL A 202 -10.93 -14.36 -8.36
C VAL A 202 -11.44 -13.57 -7.15
N LEU A 203 -12.45 -12.72 -7.38
CA LEU A 203 -13.07 -11.94 -6.32
C LEU A 203 -13.84 -12.87 -5.37
N THR A 204 -13.73 -12.60 -4.07
CA THR A 204 -14.67 -13.17 -3.09
C THR A 204 -16.09 -12.62 -3.33
N GLN A 205 -17.11 -13.30 -2.80
CA GLN A 205 -18.50 -12.83 -2.96
C GLN A 205 -18.70 -11.39 -2.45
N GLN A 206 -18.06 -11.07 -1.33
CA GLN A 206 -18.09 -9.73 -0.73
C GLN A 206 -17.36 -8.70 -1.59
N GLU A 207 -16.16 -9.02 -2.10
CA GLU A 207 -15.44 -8.17 -3.04
C GLU A 207 -16.22 -7.96 -4.34
N TYR A 208 -16.95 -9.00 -4.80
CA TYR A 208 -17.79 -8.94 -5.97
C TYR A 208 -19.02 -8.05 -5.75
N GLU A 209 -19.68 -8.16 -4.59
CA GLU A 209 -20.79 -7.28 -4.21
C GLU A 209 -20.34 -5.83 -4.09
N SER A 210 -19.22 -5.56 -3.41
CA SER A 210 -18.59 -4.24 -3.35
C SER A 210 -18.17 -3.72 -4.73
N TYR A 211 -17.65 -4.59 -5.59
CA TYR A 211 -17.29 -4.25 -6.97
C TYR A 211 -18.52 -3.87 -7.80
N LEU A 212 -19.65 -4.58 -7.63
CA LEU A 212 -20.90 -4.25 -8.31
C LEU A 212 -21.51 -2.93 -7.80
N LEU A 213 -21.42 -2.65 -6.49
CA LEU A 213 -21.89 -1.41 -5.89
C LEU A 213 -21.03 -0.20 -6.30
N THR A 214 -19.72 -0.38 -6.46
CA THR A 214 -18.80 0.69 -6.90
C THR A 214 -18.82 0.91 -8.42
N LYS A 215 -19.20 -0.11 -9.21
CA LYS A 215 -19.40 -0.01 -10.67
C LYS A 215 -20.45 1.04 -11.05
N THR A 216 -21.40 1.32 -10.17
CA THR A 216 -22.44 2.33 -10.39
C THR A 216 -21.98 3.76 -10.10
N GLU A 217 -20.85 3.97 -9.42
CA GLU A 217 -20.37 5.32 -9.05
C GLU A 217 -19.08 5.75 -9.76
N ILE A 218 -18.23 4.84 -10.25
CA ILE A 218 -16.92 5.26 -10.80
C ILE A 218 -16.48 4.41 -12.01
N LYS A 219 -16.19 5.06 -13.14
CA LYS A 219 -15.59 4.48 -14.36
C LYS A 219 -14.09 4.09 -14.19
N LEU A 220 -13.67 3.82 -12.95
CA LEU A 220 -12.28 3.47 -12.59
C LEU A 220 -11.79 2.27 -13.39
N THR A 221 -12.68 1.34 -13.74
CA THR A 221 -12.35 0.15 -14.51
C THR A 221 -11.84 0.43 -15.94
N GLU A 222 -12.15 1.59 -16.53
CA GLU A 222 -11.68 1.95 -17.88
C GLU A 222 -10.30 2.63 -17.84
N VAL A 223 -10.06 3.45 -16.82
CA VAL A 223 -8.86 4.30 -16.73
C VAL A 223 -7.70 3.58 -16.05
N TYR A 224 -7.98 2.79 -15.01
CA TYR A 224 -6.95 2.12 -14.22
C TYR A 224 -6.00 1.21 -15.03
N PRO A 225 -6.46 0.43 -16.02
CA PRO A 225 -5.59 -0.40 -16.84
C PRO A 225 -4.51 0.40 -17.60
N LEU A 226 -4.76 1.67 -17.91
CA LEU A 226 -3.78 2.53 -18.58
C LEU A 226 -2.56 2.76 -17.68
N TYR A 227 -2.76 2.93 -16.37
CA TYR A 227 -1.66 3.10 -15.42
C TYR A 227 -0.83 1.83 -15.29
N LEU A 228 -1.46 0.65 -15.33
CA LEU A 228 -0.75 -0.63 -15.33
C LEU A 228 0.16 -0.77 -16.56
N GLU A 229 -0.29 -0.35 -17.75
CA GLU A 229 0.55 -0.30 -18.94
C GLU A 229 1.75 0.64 -18.74
N LYS A 230 1.53 1.82 -18.16
CA LYS A 230 2.60 2.79 -17.88
C LYS A 230 3.57 2.32 -16.81
N LEU A 231 3.12 1.54 -15.83
CA LEU A 231 3.99 0.91 -14.84
C LEU A 231 5.03 0.00 -15.53
N HIS A 232 4.61 -0.78 -16.53
CA HIS A 232 5.56 -1.59 -17.28
C HIS A 232 6.62 -0.76 -18.03
N ALA A 233 6.23 0.41 -18.55
CA ALA A 233 7.17 1.34 -19.20
C ALA A 233 8.18 1.97 -18.23
N LEU A 234 7.90 1.98 -16.92
CA LEU A 234 8.82 2.46 -15.90
C LEU A 234 9.96 1.47 -15.60
N ASN A 235 9.90 0.22 -16.05
CA ASN A 235 10.95 -0.78 -15.82
C ASN A 235 12.33 -0.38 -16.37
N ASP A 236 12.35 0.43 -17.43
CA ASP A 236 13.62 0.92 -18.01
C ASP A 236 14.23 2.07 -17.18
N TYR A 237 13.46 2.65 -16.26
CA TYR A 237 13.81 3.86 -15.53
C TYR A 237 14.01 3.61 -14.04
N CYS A 238 13.11 2.88 -13.38
CA CYS A 238 13.11 2.68 -11.93
C CYS A 238 13.90 1.43 -11.54
N THR A 239 14.28 1.34 -10.26
CA THR A 239 15.01 0.17 -9.72
C THR A 239 14.13 -1.08 -9.83
N ILE A 240 12.86 -0.97 -9.45
CA ILE A 240 11.85 -2.04 -9.59
C ILE A 240 10.49 -1.41 -9.89
N THR A 241 9.67 -2.09 -10.69
CA THR A 241 8.23 -1.84 -10.75
C THR A 241 7.46 -3.10 -10.35
N ALA A 242 6.39 -2.95 -9.57
CA ALA A 242 5.67 -4.09 -8.96
C ALA A 242 4.15 -3.93 -8.95
#